data_AF-A0AA35I6B1-F1
#
_entry.id   AF-A0AA35I6B1-F1
#
_cell.length_a   1.000
_cell.length_b   1.000
_cell.length_c   1.000
_cell.angle_alpha   90.00
_cell.angle_beta   90.00
_cell.angle_gamma   90.00
#
_symmetry.space_group_name_H-M   'P 1'
#
loop_
_entity.id
_entity.type
_entity.pdbx_description
1 polymer ?
#
loop_
_entity_poly.entity_id
_entity_poly.type
_entity_poly.pdbx_seq_one_letter_code
_entity_poly.pdbx_strand_id
1 'polypeptide(L)'
;MVGSATAATGNLLADDTVGSALTVLSVLTAANTYTIPGYNGVSVAGTYGTLLVHADGSYTYTLKSGLTSAVVGQHDTFTYELTHPNGTTDTATLTINLDNAAGLTTFTSLQADTGDEAVALASLAAATDVIAGTDGNDHLDGSQGGHITLQGGAGNDTLVVVDQNFASVEGGTGTDTLLWGGGDASIDLGNLAGRVHDIEVIDLNDTSSVALTLNLADVVAITETGTDTLIIKGDDKDSVHMTDNWTLVGNQTADGIDYNQYTAQEDPSHHLWVQSGIHVV
;
A
#
# COMPACT_ATOMS: atom_id res chain seq x y z
N MET A 1 -3.79 -2.63 -23.56
CA MET A 1 -3.23 -1.30 -23.84
C MET A 1 -2.47 -0.88 -22.61
N VAL A 2 -1.18 -0.54 -22.72
CA VAL A 2 -0.52 0.19 -21.63
C VAL A 2 -1.19 1.55 -21.51
N GLY A 3 -1.72 1.85 -20.33
CA GLY A 3 -2.24 3.17 -19.99
C GLY A 3 -1.16 4.23 -20.20
N SER A 4 -1.59 5.46 -20.48
CA SER A 4 -0.73 6.60 -20.75
C SER A 4 0.42 6.71 -19.74
N ALA A 5 1.64 6.41 -20.20
CA ALA A 5 2.84 6.56 -19.41
C ALA A 5 3.11 8.03 -19.12
N THR A 6 3.39 8.35 -17.86
CA THR A 6 3.89 9.67 -17.45
C THR A 6 5.21 9.94 -18.17
N ALA A 7 5.33 11.10 -18.82
CA ALA A 7 6.57 11.49 -19.47
C ALA A 7 7.69 11.62 -18.43
N ALA A 8 8.84 11.00 -18.68
CA ALA A 8 10.01 11.18 -17.84
C ALA A 8 10.63 12.56 -18.13
N THR A 9 10.96 13.33 -17.10
CA THR A 9 11.54 14.67 -17.22
C THR A 9 12.80 14.78 -16.38
N GLY A 10 13.73 15.64 -16.81
CA GLY A 10 15.01 15.84 -16.11
C GLY A 10 15.84 16.92 -16.77
N ASN A 11 17.10 17.04 -16.35
CA ASN A 11 18.07 17.93 -16.98
C ASN A 11 19.40 17.18 -17.22
N LEU A 12 19.88 17.20 -18.45
CA LEU A 12 21.15 16.56 -18.86
C LEU A 12 22.37 17.13 -18.13
N LEU A 13 22.31 18.39 -17.73
CA LEU A 13 23.43 19.11 -17.11
C LEU A 13 23.45 18.99 -15.58
N ALA A 14 22.46 18.34 -14.97
CA ALA A 14 22.30 18.30 -13.51
C ALA A 14 23.48 17.63 -12.79
N ASP A 15 24.10 16.63 -13.43
CA ASP A 15 25.23 15.86 -12.90
C ASP A 15 26.56 16.21 -13.60
N ASP A 16 26.56 17.20 -14.49
CA ASP A 16 27.75 17.60 -15.26
C ASP A 16 28.43 18.84 -14.65
N THR A 17 29.76 18.81 -14.58
CA THR A 17 30.55 20.01 -14.26
C THR A 17 30.79 20.80 -15.55
N VAL A 18 29.86 21.71 -15.86
CA VAL A 18 29.89 22.48 -17.12
C VAL A 18 31.09 23.42 -17.27
N GLY A 19 31.87 23.68 -16.21
CA GLY A 19 33.14 24.42 -16.20
C GLY A 19 33.09 25.90 -16.60
N SER A 20 32.07 26.31 -17.35
CA SER A 20 31.82 27.66 -17.89
C SER A 20 30.34 27.82 -18.24
N ALA A 21 29.81 29.03 -18.06
CA ALA A 21 28.45 29.38 -18.49
C ALA A 21 28.30 29.49 -20.02
N LEU A 22 29.40 29.38 -20.78
CA LEU A 22 29.41 29.43 -22.24
C LEU A 22 29.56 28.04 -22.89
N THR A 23 29.49 26.97 -22.10
CA THR A 23 29.52 25.60 -22.61
C THR A 23 28.25 25.31 -23.40
N VAL A 24 28.40 24.77 -24.61
CA VAL A 24 27.29 24.51 -25.54
C VAL A 24 26.93 23.03 -25.51
N LEU A 25 25.65 22.74 -25.24
CA LEU A 25 25.07 21.41 -25.36
C LEU A 25 24.68 21.11 -26.82
N SER A 26 25.06 19.94 -27.32
CA SER A 26 24.54 19.38 -28.57
C SER A 26 24.15 17.91 -28.39
N VAL A 27 23.10 17.47 -29.09
CA VAL A 27 22.58 16.10 -28.99
C VAL A 27 22.80 15.34 -30.30
N LEU A 28 23.19 14.07 -30.19
CA LEU A 28 23.36 13.19 -31.35
C LEU A 28 21.99 12.80 -31.89
N THR A 29 21.72 13.15 -33.15
CA THR A 29 20.45 12.82 -33.82
C THR A 29 20.57 11.52 -34.63
N ALA A 30 19.44 10.97 -35.08
CA ALA A 30 19.39 9.77 -35.91
C ALA A 30 20.11 9.91 -37.28
N ALA A 31 20.47 11.14 -37.69
CA ALA A 31 21.31 11.40 -38.86
C ALA A 31 22.82 11.28 -38.56
N ASN A 32 23.21 10.81 -37.37
CA ASN A 32 24.58 10.75 -36.87
C ASN A 32 25.28 12.13 -36.80
N THR A 33 24.49 13.19 -36.63
CA THR A 33 24.97 14.57 -36.51
C THR A 33 24.59 15.17 -35.16
N TYR A 34 25.53 15.87 -34.53
CA TYR A 34 25.30 16.67 -33.33
C TYR A 34 24.55 17.94 -33.68
N THR A 35 23.43 18.17 -32.99
CA THR A 35 22.56 19.33 -33.21
C THR A 35 22.40 20.10 -31.91
N ILE A 36 22.59 21.42 -31.97
CA ILE A 36 22.38 22.30 -30.82
C ILE A 36 20.87 22.51 -30.63
N PRO A 37 20.30 22.19 -29.47
CA PRO A 37 18.89 22.46 -29.19
C PRO A 37 18.56 23.95 -29.25
N GLY A 38 17.48 24.32 -29.94
CA GLY A 38 16.96 25.68 -29.99
C GLY A 38 15.91 25.95 -28.92
N TYR A 39 15.21 27.09 -29.02
CA TYR A 39 14.12 27.47 -28.09
C TYR A 39 13.00 26.41 -28.01
N ASN A 40 12.65 25.80 -29.15
CA ASN A 40 11.64 24.73 -29.21
C ASN A 40 12.22 23.32 -28.93
N GLY A 41 13.51 23.24 -28.58
CA GLY A 41 14.23 21.98 -28.41
C GLY A 41 14.54 21.22 -29.70
N VAL A 42 15.11 20.03 -29.54
CA VAL A 42 15.40 19.04 -30.58
C VAL A 42 14.87 17.68 -30.13
N SER A 43 14.11 17.01 -31.02
CA SER A 43 13.61 15.66 -30.77
C SER A 43 14.54 14.60 -31.35
N VAL A 44 14.90 13.62 -30.53
CA VAL A 44 15.68 12.44 -30.90
C VAL A 44 14.82 11.21 -30.72
N ALA A 45 14.55 10.50 -31.81
CA ALA A 45 13.78 9.26 -31.78
C ALA A 45 14.66 8.11 -31.24
N GLY A 46 14.21 7.48 -30.16
CA GLY A 46 14.72 6.21 -29.65
C GLY A 46 13.92 5.03 -30.19
N THR A 47 14.24 3.84 -29.70
CA THR A 47 13.56 2.59 -30.07
C THR A 47 12.15 2.54 -29.48
N TYR A 48 11.99 3.02 -28.24
CA TYR A 48 10.77 2.90 -27.46
C TYR A 48 10.09 4.25 -27.17
N GLY A 49 10.76 5.37 -27.46
CA GLY A 49 10.18 6.68 -27.24
C GLY A 49 10.92 7.78 -27.97
N THR A 50 10.52 9.01 -27.73
CA THR A 50 11.17 10.21 -28.28
C THR A 50 11.64 11.09 -27.14
N LEU A 51 12.92 11.44 -27.14
CA LEU A 51 13.51 12.42 -26.23
C LEU A 51 13.43 13.81 -26.86
N LEU A 52 12.86 14.79 -26.18
CA LEU A 52 12.91 16.20 -26.54
C LEU A 52 13.86 16.91 -25.56
N VAL A 53 14.92 17.53 -26.08
CA VAL A 53 15.93 18.25 -25.27
C VAL A 53 15.93 19.72 -25.63
N HIS A 54 16.03 20.61 -24.64
CA HIS A 54 16.13 22.07 -24.80
C HIS A 54 17.56 22.58 -24.58
N ALA A 55 17.80 23.85 -24.94
CA ALA A 55 19.12 24.47 -24.87
C ALA A 55 19.69 24.55 -23.44
N ASP A 56 18.82 24.57 -22.43
CA ASP A 56 19.17 24.60 -21.00
C ASP A 56 19.40 23.19 -20.41
N GLY A 57 19.40 22.16 -21.25
CA GLY A 57 19.57 20.76 -20.86
C GLY A 57 18.29 20.10 -20.34
N SER A 58 17.19 20.84 -20.15
CA SER A 58 15.92 20.25 -19.75
C SER A 58 15.39 19.32 -20.85
N TYR A 59 14.90 18.16 -20.45
CA TYR A 59 14.36 17.18 -21.38
C TYR A 59 13.03 16.60 -20.94
N THR A 60 12.27 16.12 -21.93
CA THR A 60 11.11 15.26 -21.74
C THR A 60 11.26 14.01 -22.62
N TYR A 61 10.90 12.84 -22.09
CA TYR A 61 10.86 11.60 -22.84
C TYR A 61 9.44 11.07 -22.91
N THR A 62 8.95 10.86 -24.14
CA THR A 62 7.59 10.40 -24.41
C THR A 62 7.62 9.03 -25.06
N LEU A 63 6.91 8.06 -24.48
CA LEU A 63 6.82 6.72 -25.06
C LEU A 63 6.11 6.70 -26.41
N LYS A 64 6.59 5.81 -27.28
CA LYS A 64 5.94 5.51 -28.55
C LYS A 64 4.59 4.83 -28.29
N SER A 65 3.57 5.19 -29.07
CA SER A 65 2.27 4.54 -29.02
C SER A 65 2.34 3.07 -29.48
N GLY A 66 1.51 2.21 -28.87
CA GLY A 66 1.36 0.80 -29.28
C GLY A 66 2.42 -0.15 -28.70
N LEU A 67 3.24 0.30 -27.76
CA LEU A 67 4.12 -0.60 -27.00
C LEU A 67 3.30 -1.54 -26.10
N THR A 68 3.91 -2.65 -25.71
CA THR A 68 3.33 -3.66 -24.81
C THR A 68 4.19 -3.79 -23.57
N SER A 69 3.74 -4.52 -22.54
CA SER A 69 4.53 -4.78 -21.33
C SER A 69 5.86 -5.50 -21.59
N ALA A 70 6.08 -6.05 -22.79
CA ALA A 70 7.35 -6.67 -23.18
C ALA A 70 8.54 -5.70 -23.26
N VAL A 71 8.31 -4.39 -23.17
CA VAL A 71 9.39 -3.38 -23.16
C VAL A 71 9.86 -3.00 -21.76
N VAL A 72 9.21 -3.52 -20.70
CA VAL A 72 9.61 -3.26 -19.31
C VAL A 72 10.96 -3.90 -19.03
N GLY A 73 11.87 -3.15 -18.40
CA GLY A 73 13.26 -3.54 -18.16
C GLY A 73 14.20 -3.28 -19.34
N GLN A 74 13.68 -2.79 -20.48
CA GLN A 74 14.49 -2.32 -21.61
C GLN A 74 14.92 -0.86 -21.40
N HIS A 75 15.78 -0.33 -22.27
CA HIS A 75 16.21 1.07 -22.19
C HIS A 75 16.42 1.69 -23.57
N ASP A 76 16.30 3.02 -23.64
CA ASP A 76 16.84 3.83 -24.73
C ASP A 76 18.08 4.59 -24.24
N THR A 77 19.10 4.71 -25.10
CA THR A 77 20.32 5.46 -24.82
C THR A 77 20.47 6.61 -25.82
N PHE A 78 20.78 7.80 -25.31
CA PHE A 78 20.98 9.02 -26.08
C PHE A 78 22.34 9.62 -25.76
N THR A 79 23.11 9.97 -26.78
CA THR A 79 24.43 10.59 -26.62
C THR A 79 24.33 12.11 -26.79
N TYR A 80 25.01 12.85 -25.93
CA TYR A 80 25.17 14.30 -26.03
C TYR A 80 26.63 14.71 -25.86
N GLU A 81 26.94 15.93 -26.30
CA GLU A 81 28.26 16.51 -26.26
C GLU A 81 28.21 17.92 -25.67
N LEU A 82 29.17 18.23 -24.80
CA LEU A 82 29.41 19.55 -24.23
C LEU A 82 30.65 20.14 -24.87
N THR A 83 30.49 21.25 -25.59
CA THR A 83 31.62 22.00 -26.18
C THR A 83 31.97 23.20 -25.32
N HIS A 84 33.18 23.22 -24.78
CA HIS A 84 33.71 24.33 -23.98
C HIS A 84 34.21 25.49 -24.86
N PRO A 85 34.35 26.72 -24.33
CA PRO A 85 34.79 27.89 -25.11
C PRO A 85 36.19 27.79 -25.71
N ASN A 86 37.05 26.93 -25.15
CA ASN A 86 38.38 26.61 -25.67
C ASN A 86 38.34 25.60 -26.84
N GLY A 87 37.15 25.12 -27.23
CA GLY A 87 36.93 24.13 -28.28
C GLY A 87 37.07 22.67 -27.84
N THR A 88 37.30 22.38 -26.55
CA THR A 88 37.33 20.99 -26.07
C THR A 88 35.93 20.44 -25.90
N THR A 89 35.75 19.17 -26.22
CA THR A 89 34.46 18.48 -26.21
C THR A 89 34.46 17.32 -25.23
N ASP A 90 33.38 17.18 -24.46
CA ASP A 90 33.13 16.03 -23.60
C ASP A 90 31.83 15.34 -24.03
N THR A 91 31.85 14.01 -24.16
CA THR A 91 30.69 13.22 -24.58
C THR A 91 30.13 12.41 -23.42
N ALA A 92 28.81 12.40 -23.28
CA ALA A 92 28.10 11.66 -22.24
C ALA A 92 26.84 10.99 -22.79
N THR A 93 26.28 10.06 -22.01
CA THR A 93 25.11 9.26 -22.40
C THR A 93 24.01 9.36 -21.36
N LEU A 94 22.82 9.79 -21.79
CA LEU A 94 21.59 9.64 -21.04
C LEU A 94 21.01 8.25 -21.33
N THR A 95 20.77 7.46 -20.28
CA THR A 95 20.03 6.20 -20.38
C THR A 95 18.65 6.39 -19.77
N ILE A 96 17.61 6.13 -20.56
CA ILE A 96 16.22 6.09 -20.10
C ILE A 96 15.84 4.63 -19.93
N ASN A 97 15.75 4.19 -18.68
CA ASN A 97 15.23 2.87 -18.35
C ASN A 97 13.70 2.89 -18.46
N LEU A 98 13.17 1.88 -19.15
CA LEU A 98 11.75 1.65 -19.28
C LEU A 98 11.31 0.76 -18.14
N ASP A 99 11.25 1.37 -16.97
CA ASP A 99 10.65 0.72 -15.82
C ASP A 99 9.14 0.93 -15.89
N ASN A 100 8.41 0.08 -15.20
CA ASN A 100 7.01 0.37 -14.98
C ASN A 100 6.93 1.66 -14.15
N ALA A 101 6.35 2.72 -14.72
CA ALA A 101 6.22 4.01 -14.04
C ALA A 101 5.35 3.80 -12.79
N ALA A 102 6.01 3.63 -11.64
CA ALA A 102 5.53 2.86 -10.49
C ALA A 102 5.23 1.40 -10.85
N GLY A 103 6.16 0.52 -10.44
CA GLY A 103 6.04 -0.93 -10.52
C GLY A 103 4.82 -1.48 -9.81
N LEU A 104 3.70 -1.55 -10.51
CA LEU A 104 2.65 -2.53 -10.23
C LEU A 104 1.94 -2.87 -11.54
N THR A 105 2.42 -3.92 -12.20
CA THR A 105 1.52 -4.69 -13.06
C THR A 105 0.45 -5.23 -12.13
N THR A 106 -0.83 -4.94 -12.39
CA THR A 106 -2.00 -5.51 -11.69
C THR A 106 -1.73 -6.95 -11.27
N PHE A 107 -1.40 -7.16 -10.00
CA PHE A 107 -1.38 -8.46 -9.38
C PHE A 107 -2.76 -8.62 -8.76
N THR A 108 -3.51 -9.62 -9.20
CA THR A 108 -4.78 -9.97 -8.56
C THR A 108 -4.58 -10.58 -7.16
N SER A 109 -3.33 -10.74 -6.73
CA SER A 109 -2.92 -11.28 -5.43
C SER A 109 -1.45 -10.94 -5.16
N LEU A 110 -1.17 -10.22 -4.07
CA LEU A 110 0.17 -10.17 -3.47
C LEU A 110 0.26 -11.31 -2.43
N GLN A 111 1.34 -12.08 -2.45
CA GLN A 111 1.63 -13.14 -1.47
C GLN A 111 2.91 -12.75 -0.72
N ALA A 112 2.84 -12.64 0.61
CA ALA A 112 4.00 -12.35 1.46
C ALA A 112 4.99 -13.54 1.51
N ASP A 113 6.26 -13.31 1.84
CA ASP A 113 7.31 -14.34 1.89
C ASP A 113 7.62 -14.75 3.35
N THR A 114 7.65 -16.06 3.59
CA THR A 114 7.72 -16.80 4.87
C THR A 114 9.02 -16.67 5.69
N GLY A 115 9.79 -15.59 5.53
CA GLY A 115 11.01 -15.37 6.31
C GLY A 115 10.70 -14.76 7.66
N ASP A 116 11.14 -15.40 8.76
CA ASP A 116 10.98 -15.08 10.21
C ASP A 116 11.35 -13.65 10.69
N GLU A 117 11.38 -12.66 9.80
CA GLU A 117 11.44 -11.23 10.10
C GLU A 117 10.32 -10.54 9.30
N ALA A 118 9.08 -10.70 9.75
CA ALA A 118 7.86 -10.19 9.12
C ALA A 118 7.83 -8.65 9.07
N VAL A 119 8.53 -8.09 8.09
CA VAL A 119 8.26 -6.77 7.53
C VAL A 119 8.14 -6.95 6.02
N ALA A 120 7.15 -7.74 5.59
CA ALA A 120 6.80 -7.84 4.19
C ALA A 120 5.90 -6.64 3.83
N LEU A 121 6.45 -5.71 3.05
CA LEU A 121 5.78 -4.55 2.47
C LEU A 121 4.45 -4.95 1.80
N ALA A 122 3.32 -4.65 2.44
CA ALA A 122 1.98 -4.70 1.84
C ALA A 122 1.53 -3.34 1.25
N SER A 123 2.48 -2.44 0.94
CA SER A 123 2.13 -1.16 0.31
C SER A 123 2.07 -1.30 -1.21
N LEU A 124 1.01 -0.77 -1.82
CA LEU A 124 0.64 -0.73 -3.24
C LEU A 124 -0.46 -1.73 -3.63
N ALA A 125 -1.62 -1.66 -2.99
CA ALA A 125 -2.84 -2.21 -3.58
C ALA A 125 -3.79 -1.09 -4.03
N ALA A 126 -4.27 -1.16 -5.27
CA ALA A 126 -5.37 -0.30 -5.72
C ALA A 126 -6.71 -0.90 -5.22
N ALA A 127 -7.77 -0.09 -5.22
CA ALA A 127 -9.07 -0.31 -4.58
C ALA A 127 -9.91 -1.54 -5.04
N THR A 128 -9.32 -2.58 -5.63
CA THR A 128 -9.96 -3.85 -6.03
C THR A 128 -9.08 -5.10 -5.81
N ASP A 129 -7.93 -5.00 -5.12
CA ASP A 129 -6.95 -6.07 -5.05
C ASP A 129 -7.14 -7.02 -3.84
N VAL A 130 -6.59 -8.22 -3.95
CA VAL A 130 -6.45 -9.19 -2.85
C VAL A 130 -5.03 -9.10 -2.30
N ILE A 131 -4.89 -8.93 -0.99
CA ILE A 131 -3.64 -9.08 -0.25
C ILE A 131 -3.76 -10.37 0.54
N ALA A 132 -2.90 -11.35 0.26
CA ALA A 132 -2.91 -12.64 0.94
C ALA A 132 -1.56 -12.86 1.66
N GLY A 133 -1.62 -13.24 2.93
CA GLY A 133 -0.49 -13.75 3.68
C GLY A 133 -0.22 -15.22 3.37
N THR A 134 0.55 -15.84 4.24
CA THR A 134 1.07 -17.20 4.10
C THR A 134 0.94 -17.95 5.42
N ASP A 135 1.76 -18.98 5.62
CA ASP A 135 1.96 -19.54 6.94
C ASP A 135 2.95 -18.61 7.70
N GLY A 136 2.66 -18.26 8.94
CA GLY A 136 3.43 -17.31 9.74
C GLY A 136 2.55 -16.19 10.30
N ASN A 137 3.13 -15.30 11.10
CA ASN A 137 2.41 -14.14 11.61
C ASN A 137 2.63 -12.96 10.66
N ASP A 138 1.66 -12.68 9.81
CA ASP A 138 1.73 -11.67 8.76
C ASP A 138 1.12 -10.33 9.19
N HIS A 139 1.60 -9.24 8.58
CA HIS A 139 1.03 -7.90 8.74
C HIS A 139 0.54 -7.37 7.38
N LEU A 140 -0.77 -7.39 7.18
CA LEU A 140 -1.43 -7.02 5.93
C LEU A 140 -1.96 -5.59 6.01
N ASP A 141 -1.31 -4.69 5.27
CA ASP A 141 -1.65 -3.26 5.26
C ASP A 141 -2.70 -2.92 4.19
N GLY A 142 -3.96 -2.87 4.59
CA GLY A 142 -5.07 -2.35 3.77
C GLY A 142 -5.29 -0.84 3.88
N SER A 143 -4.31 -0.05 4.35
CA SER A 143 -4.45 1.39 4.59
C SER A 143 -4.70 2.25 3.34
N GLN A 144 -4.61 1.66 2.15
CA GLN A 144 -5.05 2.32 0.93
C GLN A 144 -6.58 2.45 0.83
N GLY A 145 -7.32 1.67 1.62
CA GLY A 145 -8.79 1.68 1.65
C GLY A 145 -9.42 1.17 0.35
N GLY A 146 -10.70 1.47 0.16
CA GLY A 146 -11.45 1.01 -1.01
C GLY A 146 -11.85 -0.47 -0.93
N HIS A 147 -12.17 -1.10 -2.06
CA HIS A 147 -12.79 -2.43 -2.11
C HIS A 147 -11.75 -3.56 -2.07
N ILE A 148 -10.89 -3.54 -1.05
CA ILE A 148 -9.76 -4.47 -0.85
C ILE A 148 -10.18 -5.79 -0.20
N THR A 149 -9.58 -6.91 -0.57
CA THR A 149 -9.67 -8.18 0.15
C THR A 149 -8.37 -8.46 0.90
N LEU A 150 -8.44 -8.77 2.20
CA LEU A 150 -7.31 -9.22 3.01
C LEU A 150 -7.53 -10.69 3.43
N GLN A 151 -6.49 -11.52 3.31
CA GLN A 151 -6.51 -12.94 3.67
C GLN A 151 -5.24 -13.26 4.48
N GLY A 152 -5.32 -13.48 5.79
CA GLY A 152 -4.17 -13.70 6.66
C GLY A 152 -3.45 -15.02 6.33
N GLY A 153 -4.18 -16.14 6.40
CA GLY A 153 -3.62 -17.46 6.11
C GLY A 153 -3.53 -18.29 7.37
N ALA A 154 -2.33 -18.75 7.74
CA ALA A 154 -2.14 -19.52 8.95
C ALA A 154 -1.12 -18.86 9.87
N GLY A 155 -1.48 -18.57 11.11
CA GLY A 155 -0.63 -17.89 12.08
C GLY A 155 -1.43 -16.80 12.78
N ASN A 156 -0.74 -15.92 13.51
CA ASN A 156 -1.40 -14.81 14.19
C ASN A 156 -1.19 -13.54 13.38
N ASP A 157 -2.17 -13.21 12.56
CA ASP A 157 -2.05 -12.15 11.57
C ASP A 157 -2.58 -10.81 12.08
N THR A 158 -2.10 -9.72 11.49
CA THR A 158 -2.63 -8.37 11.70
C THR A 158 -3.10 -7.80 10.38
N LEU A 159 -4.41 -7.57 10.25
CA LEU A 159 -5.08 -7.12 9.05
C LEU A 159 -5.57 -5.68 9.27
N VAL A 160 -4.96 -4.71 8.58
CA VAL A 160 -5.21 -3.28 8.78
C VAL A 160 -6.24 -2.77 7.79
N VAL A 161 -7.30 -2.12 8.29
CA VAL A 161 -8.30 -1.43 7.46
C VAL A 161 -8.47 0.03 7.90
N VAL A 162 -8.73 0.93 6.95
CA VAL A 162 -8.90 2.38 7.23
C VAL A 162 -10.33 2.90 7.00
N ASP A 163 -11.16 2.09 6.37
CA ASP A 163 -12.56 2.38 6.08
C ASP A 163 -13.38 1.08 6.09
N GLN A 164 -14.72 1.17 6.02
CA GLN A 164 -15.63 0.00 5.99
C GLN A 164 -15.99 -0.46 4.56
N ASN A 165 -15.33 0.11 3.54
CA ASN A 165 -15.61 -0.12 2.13
C ASN A 165 -14.77 -1.27 1.52
N PHE A 166 -14.01 -1.98 2.35
CA PHE A 166 -13.30 -3.22 1.98
C PHE A 166 -14.24 -4.29 1.41
N ALA A 167 -13.70 -5.14 0.54
CA ALA A 167 -14.41 -6.27 -0.04
C ALA A 167 -14.58 -7.41 0.98
N SER A 168 -13.48 -7.84 1.61
CA SER A 168 -13.48 -8.86 2.66
C SER A 168 -12.19 -8.83 3.49
N VAL A 169 -12.26 -9.37 4.71
CA VAL A 169 -11.15 -9.61 5.62
C VAL A 169 -11.33 -11.01 6.17
N GLU A 170 -10.35 -11.88 5.97
CA GLU A 170 -10.34 -13.24 6.53
C GLU A 170 -9.01 -13.42 7.25
N GLY A 171 -9.01 -13.69 8.56
CA GLY A 171 -7.79 -13.95 9.32
C GLY A 171 -7.22 -15.32 8.95
N GLY A 172 -8.03 -16.36 9.08
CA GLY A 172 -7.68 -17.73 8.75
C GLY A 172 -7.50 -18.56 10.01
N THR A 173 -6.44 -19.35 10.12
CA THR A 173 -6.22 -20.14 11.34
C THR A 173 -5.24 -19.45 12.26
N GLY A 174 -5.56 -19.33 13.54
CA GLY A 174 -4.64 -18.79 14.55
C GLY A 174 -5.32 -17.80 15.46
N THR A 175 -4.67 -16.68 15.76
CA THR A 175 -5.29 -15.59 16.54
C THR A 175 -5.08 -14.29 15.79
N ASP A 176 -6.11 -13.90 15.07
CA ASP A 176 -6.00 -12.85 14.08
C ASP A 176 -6.56 -11.51 14.58
N THR A 177 -5.86 -10.45 14.22
CA THR A 177 -6.16 -9.08 14.64
C THR A 177 -6.65 -8.24 13.48
N LEU A 178 -7.92 -7.82 13.53
CA LEU A 178 -8.43 -6.74 12.70
C LEU A 178 -8.08 -5.39 13.34
N LEU A 179 -7.12 -4.68 12.76
CA LEU A 179 -6.70 -3.35 13.20
C LEU A 179 -7.45 -2.26 12.44
N TRP A 180 -8.17 -1.41 13.17
CA TRP A 180 -8.72 -0.17 12.64
C TRP A 180 -7.64 0.90 12.57
N GLY A 181 -7.03 1.08 11.39
CA GLY A 181 -6.07 2.15 11.10
C GLY A 181 -6.72 3.46 10.65
N GLY A 182 -8.06 3.54 10.65
CA GLY A 182 -8.81 4.73 10.25
C GLY A 182 -8.78 5.85 11.31
N GLY A 183 -9.49 6.94 11.01
CA GLY A 183 -9.76 7.99 12.01
C GLY A 183 -11.00 7.67 12.85
N ASP A 184 -11.57 8.72 13.46
CA ASP A 184 -12.82 8.62 14.23
C ASP A 184 -13.92 7.92 13.41
N ALA A 185 -14.58 6.93 14.01
CA ALA A 185 -15.51 6.06 13.30
C ALA A 185 -16.65 5.53 14.17
N SER A 186 -17.74 5.16 13.50
CA SER A 186 -18.79 4.33 14.06
C SER A 186 -18.87 3.05 13.24
N ILE A 187 -18.55 1.93 13.88
CA ILE A 187 -18.46 0.61 13.26
C ILE A 187 -19.60 -0.22 13.83
N ASP A 188 -20.44 -0.75 12.96
CA ASP A 188 -21.49 -1.70 13.32
C ASP A 188 -21.10 -3.05 12.74
N LEU A 189 -20.72 -3.97 13.62
CA LEU A 189 -20.15 -5.27 13.26
C LEU A 189 -21.18 -6.14 12.51
N GLY A 190 -22.48 -5.95 12.76
CA GLY A 190 -23.53 -6.64 12.02
C GLY A 190 -23.57 -6.28 10.53
N ASN A 191 -23.11 -5.08 10.15
CA ASN A 191 -22.94 -4.71 8.73
C ASN A 191 -21.68 -5.30 8.10
N LEU A 192 -20.77 -5.84 8.92
CA LEU A 192 -19.49 -6.40 8.50
C LEU A 192 -19.44 -7.93 8.54
N ALA A 193 -20.34 -8.59 9.29
CA ALA A 193 -20.37 -10.05 9.49
C ALA A 193 -20.44 -10.92 8.21
N GLY A 194 -20.82 -10.35 7.07
CA GLY A 194 -20.75 -11.05 5.77
C GLY A 194 -19.39 -10.97 5.06
N ARG A 195 -18.51 -10.09 5.53
CA ARG A 195 -17.24 -9.72 4.90
C ARG A 195 -16.03 -9.88 5.82
N VAL A 196 -16.24 -10.06 7.12
CA VAL A 196 -15.18 -10.26 8.13
C VAL A 196 -15.37 -11.64 8.72
N HIS A 197 -14.36 -12.50 8.60
CA HIS A 197 -14.37 -13.88 9.10
C HIS A 197 -13.03 -14.22 9.75
N ASP A 198 -13.06 -15.18 10.66
CA ASP A 198 -11.89 -15.71 11.36
C ASP A 198 -11.04 -14.62 12.04
N ILE A 199 -11.66 -13.80 12.91
CA ILE A 199 -11.01 -12.73 13.68
C ILE A 199 -11.29 -12.88 15.18
N GLU A 200 -10.23 -12.98 15.97
CA GLU A 200 -10.30 -13.11 17.44
C GLU A 200 -10.02 -11.80 18.17
N VAL A 201 -9.36 -10.84 17.51
CA VAL A 201 -9.00 -9.55 18.10
C VAL A 201 -9.45 -8.41 17.19
N ILE A 202 -10.22 -7.47 17.74
CA ILE A 202 -10.47 -6.17 17.11
C ILE A 202 -9.66 -5.13 17.87
N ASP A 203 -8.75 -4.44 17.17
CA ASP A 203 -7.97 -3.33 17.72
C ASP A 203 -8.49 -2.00 17.17
N LEU A 204 -9.05 -1.17 18.05
CA LEU A 204 -9.65 0.12 17.73
C LEU A 204 -8.63 1.27 17.63
N ASN A 205 -7.33 0.97 17.77
CA ASN A 205 -6.19 1.88 17.86
C ASN A 205 -6.17 2.76 19.13
N ASP A 206 -5.11 3.56 19.29
CA ASP A 206 -4.87 4.44 20.45
C ASP A 206 -4.90 5.94 20.11
N THR A 207 -5.41 6.28 18.92
CA THR A 207 -5.35 7.65 18.37
C THR A 207 -6.73 8.26 18.14
N SER A 208 -7.69 7.50 17.63
CA SER A 208 -9.03 7.96 17.27
C SER A 208 -10.07 7.63 18.35
N SER A 209 -11.27 8.23 18.23
CA SER A 209 -12.44 7.79 19.00
C SER A 209 -13.30 6.89 18.12
N VAL A 210 -13.34 5.59 18.44
CA VAL A 210 -14.11 4.59 17.70
C VAL A 210 -15.28 4.08 18.53
N ALA A 211 -16.48 4.10 17.95
CA ALA A 211 -17.68 3.51 18.52
C ALA A 211 -18.01 2.19 17.81
N LEU A 212 -17.73 1.06 18.47
CA LEU A 212 -18.05 -0.28 17.97
C LEU A 212 -19.41 -0.74 18.52
N THR A 213 -20.32 -1.13 17.64
CA THR A 213 -21.60 -1.76 17.99
C THR A 213 -21.58 -3.22 17.60
N LEU A 214 -22.03 -4.11 18.50
CA LEU A 214 -22.08 -5.55 18.25
C LEU A 214 -23.20 -6.26 19.04
N ASN A 215 -23.47 -7.50 18.66
CA ASN A 215 -24.34 -8.46 19.35
C ASN A 215 -23.66 -9.86 19.38
N LEU A 216 -24.31 -10.85 20.01
CA LEU A 216 -23.79 -12.23 20.07
C LEU A 216 -23.69 -12.87 18.69
N ALA A 217 -24.67 -12.67 17.81
CA ALA A 217 -24.65 -13.22 16.46
C ALA A 217 -23.48 -12.66 15.64
N ASP A 218 -23.09 -11.40 15.85
CA ASP A 218 -21.94 -10.80 15.20
C ASP A 218 -20.64 -11.47 15.67
N VAL A 219 -20.47 -11.68 16.98
CA VAL A 219 -19.31 -12.39 17.56
C VAL A 219 -19.19 -13.78 16.94
N VAL A 220 -20.27 -14.56 16.95
CA VAL A 220 -20.33 -15.91 16.37
C VAL A 220 -20.00 -15.90 14.87
N ALA A 221 -20.41 -14.85 14.16
CA ALA A 221 -20.22 -14.78 12.71
C ALA A 221 -18.79 -14.42 12.30
N ILE A 222 -18.07 -13.64 13.12
CA ILE A 222 -16.74 -13.14 12.75
C ILE A 222 -15.57 -13.95 13.32
N THR A 223 -15.74 -14.70 14.41
CA THR A 223 -14.65 -15.48 15.04
C THR A 223 -14.46 -16.83 14.36
N GLU A 224 -13.25 -17.40 14.40
CA GLU A 224 -12.98 -18.74 13.86
C GLU A 224 -13.88 -19.80 14.51
N THR A 225 -14.24 -20.83 13.74
CA THR A 225 -15.11 -21.90 14.25
C THR A 225 -14.44 -22.66 15.40
N GLY A 226 -15.04 -22.61 16.60
CA GLY A 226 -14.49 -23.23 17.80
C GLY A 226 -13.70 -22.26 18.69
N THR A 227 -13.59 -21.00 18.28
CA THR A 227 -13.18 -19.90 19.14
C THR A 227 -14.40 -19.18 19.66
N ASP A 228 -14.55 -19.17 20.99
CA ASP A 228 -15.72 -18.58 21.65
C ASP A 228 -15.43 -17.19 22.23
N THR A 229 -14.24 -16.61 21.98
CA THR A 229 -13.81 -15.35 22.59
C THR A 229 -13.40 -14.32 21.56
N LEU A 230 -14.03 -13.14 21.61
CA LEU A 230 -13.58 -11.95 20.89
C LEU A 230 -12.91 -10.98 21.88
N ILE A 231 -11.74 -10.47 21.52
CA ILE A 231 -10.99 -9.48 22.31
C ILE A 231 -11.12 -8.12 21.62
N ILE A 232 -11.45 -7.08 22.38
CA ILE A 232 -11.47 -5.70 21.90
C ILE A 232 -10.39 -4.90 22.62
N LYS A 233 -9.45 -4.36 21.84
CA LYS A 233 -8.38 -3.45 22.27
C LYS A 233 -8.71 -2.02 21.82
N GLY A 234 -8.17 -1.04 22.55
CA GLY A 234 -8.45 0.38 22.34
C GLY A 234 -8.06 1.22 23.56
N ASP A 235 -8.39 2.52 23.52
CA ASP A 235 -8.09 3.48 24.58
C ASP A 235 -9.34 4.02 25.30
N ASP A 236 -9.18 5.08 26.10
CA ASP A 236 -10.26 5.69 26.88
C ASP A 236 -11.21 6.60 26.07
N LYS A 237 -10.93 6.81 24.78
CA LYS A 237 -11.80 7.52 23.83
C LYS A 237 -12.74 6.58 23.08
N ASP A 238 -12.50 5.28 23.14
CA ASP A 238 -13.30 4.29 22.44
C ASP A 238 -14.53 3.88 23.23
N SER A 239 -15.53 3.40 22.51
CA SER A 239 -16.74 2.84 23.10
C SER A 239 -17.19 1.56 22.43
N VAL A 240 -17.72 0.64 23.24
CA VAL A 240 -18.31 -0.62 22.78
C VAL A 240 -19.76 -0.66 23.23
N HIS A 241 -20.67 -0.63 22.28
CA HIS A 241 -22.09 -0.77 22.51
C HIS A 241 -22.55 -2.21 22.26
N MET A 242 -23.01 -2.88 23.30
CA MET A 242 -23.50 -4.26 23.23
C MET A 242 -25.02 -4.23 23.15
N THR A 243 -25.58 -4.70 22.03
CA THR A 243 -27.04 -4.58 21.79
C THR A 243 -27.87 -5.74 22.36
N ASP A 244 -27.21 -6.84 22.73
CA ASP A 244 -27.79 -7.96 23.48
C ASP A 244 -27.57 -7.83 24.99
N ASN A 245 -28.08 -8.81 25.75
CA ASN A 245 -27.85 -8.89 27.19
C ASN A 245 -26.50 -9.54 27.50
N TRP A 246 -25.51 -8.73 27.84
CA TRP A 246 -24.19 -9.16 28.28
C TRP A 246 -23.99 -8.90 29.77
N THR A 247 -23.39 -9.87 30.47
CA THR A 247 -23.10 -9.75 31.90
C THR A 247 -21.60 -9.64 32.11
N LEU A 248 -21.15 -8.62 32.85
CA LEU A 248 -19.76 -8.53 33.33
C LEU A 248 -19.52 -9.65 34.36
N VAL A 249 -18.62 -10.58 34.04
CA VAL A 249 -18.34 -11.76 34.88
C VAL A 249 -17.01 -11.68 35.63
N GLY A 250 -16.12 -10.77 35.25
CA GLY A 250 -14.86 -10.55 35.95
C GLY A 250 -13.83 -9.81 35.12
N ASN A 251 -12.58 -9.87 35.59
CA ASN A 251 -11.42 -9.32 34.93
C ASN A 251 -10.48 -10.43 34.47
N GLN A 252 -9.85 -10.23 33.33
CA GLN A 252 -8.84 -11.13 32.76
C GLN A 252 -7.59 -10.31 32.43
N THR A 253 -6.44 -10.96 32.37
CA THR A 253 -5.18 -10.32 31.94
C THR A 253 -4.56 -11.17 30.84
N ALA A 254 -4.28 -10.58 29.69
CA ALA A 254 -3.57 -11.19 28.58
C ALA A 254 -2.48 -10.25 28.10
N ASP A 255 -1.25 -10.76 27.91
CA ASP A 255 -0.08 -9.99 27.48
C ASP A 255 0.20 -8.72 28.30
N GLY A 256 -0.14 -8.75 29.59
CA GLY A 256 0.03 -7.62 30.51
C GLY A 256 -1.01 -6.51 30.36
N ILE A 257 -2.05 -6.73 29.54
CA ILE A 257 -3.20 -5.84 29.38
C ILE A 257 -4.37 -6.43 30.17
N ASP A 258 -5.08 -5.57 30.92
CA ASP A 258 -6.25 -5.96 31.71
C ASP A 258 -7.54 -5.77 30.90
N TYR A 259 -8.43 -6.75 30.96
CA TYR A 259 -9.71 -6.77 30.25
C TYR A 259 -10.86 -7.00 31.23
N ASN A 260 -12.01 -6.40 30.92
CA ASN A 260 -13.30 -6.76 31.50
C ASN A 260 -13.91 -7.88 30.64
N GLN A 261 -14.20 -9.03 31.24
CA GLN A 261 -14.85 -10.14 30.56
C GLN A 261 -16.36 -10.04 30.69
N TYR A 262 -17.04 -10.04 29.56
CA TYR A 262 -18.48 -10.12 29.44
C TYR A 262 -18.89 -11.48 28.87
N THR A 263 -20.04 -11.98 29.29
CA THR A 263 -20.61 -13.23 28.80
C THR A 263 -22.03 -12.99 28.31
N ALA A 264 -22.36 -13.51 27.13
CA ALA A 264 -23.69 -13.37 26.57
C ALA A 264 -24.68 -14.21 27.38
N GLN A 265 -25.85 -13.66 27.69
CA GLN A 265 -26.87 -14.38 28.45
C GLN A 265 -27.51 -15.51 27.63
N GLU A 266 -27.63 -15.32 26.31
CA GLU A 266 -28.26 -16.28 25.41
C GLU A 266 -27.39 -17.51 25.15
N ASP A 267 -26.07 -17.31 25.08
CA ASP A 267 -25.09 -18.38 25.03
C ASP A 267 -23.86 -18.07 25.90
N PRO A 268 -23.82 -18.59 27.14
CA PRO A 268 -22.73 -18.31 28.06
C PRO A 268 -21.38 -18.90 27.67
N SER A 269 -21.29 -19.73 26.62
CA SER A 269 -20.02 -20.21 26.10
C SER A 269 -19.21 -19.09 25.43
N HIS A 270 -19.90 -18.07 24.89
CA HIS A 270 -19.25 -16.97 24.20
C HIS A 270 -18.86 -15.83 25.14
N HIS A 271 -17.70 -15.27 24.89
CA HIS A 271 -17.05 -14.28 25.74
C HIS A 271 -16.58 -13.08 24.93
N LEU A 272 -16.69 -11.91 25.55
CA LEU A 272 -16.12 -10.68 25.04
C LEU A 272 -15.17 -10.11 26.07
N TRP A 273 -13.92 -9.89 25.68
CA TRP A 273 -12.89 -9.31 26.54
C TRP A 273 -12.64 -7.88 26.07
N VAL A 274 -13.16 -6.90 26.80
CA VAL A 274 -12.99 -5.48 26.45
C VAL A 274 -11.87 -4.90 27.29
N GLN A 275 -10.85 -4.31 26.65
CA GLN A 275 -9.72 -3.73 27.35
C GLN A 275 -10.18 -2.68 28.36
N SER A 276 -9.57 -2.72 29.55
CA SER A 276 -9.90 -1.81 30.65
C SER A 276 -9.56 -0.38 30.25
N GLY A 277 -10.56 0.50 30.28
CA GLY A 277 -10.43 1.90 29.84
C GLY A 277 -11.47 2.27 28.81
N ILE A 278 -11.81 1.33 27.91
CA ILE A 278 -12.86 1.51 26.90
C ILE A 278 -14.23 1.69 27.57
N HIS A 279 -15.03 2.62 27.04
CA HIS A 279 -16.37 2.87 27.55
C HIS A 279 -17.38 1.84 27.03
N VAL A 280 -17.85 0.95 27.90
CA VAL A 280 -18.91 -0.01 27.56
C VAL A 280 -20.29 0.59 27.81
N VAL A 281 -21.16 0.55 26.79
CA VAL A 281 -22.52 1.15 26.77
C VAL A 281 -23.60 0.10 26.64
#